data_AF-A0A644SSU2-F1
#
_entry.id   AF-A0A644SSU2-F1
#
_cell.length_a   1.000
_cell.length_b   1.000
_cell.length_c   1.000
_cell.angle_alpha   90.00
_cell.angle_beta   90.00
_cell.angle_gamma   90.00
#
_symmetry.space_group_name_H-M   'P 1'
#
loop_
_entity.id
_entity.type
_entity.pdbx_description
1 polymer ?
#
loop_
_entity_poly.entity_id
_entity_poly.type
_entity_poly.pdbx_seq_one_letter_code
_entity_poly.pdbx_strand_id
1 'polypeptide(L)'
;MLKIFFFLLFSCGINAQQLESLKILKTKHDSIETQLKLKYQEEIKGKSDSEISEIYYQNLLSRRKNNRERFNHYFSVVQTYLETQKLIDPSPEAAQQEIPDKAANYSQGFPALYKEVHDFIKNRYQDRLDEYFTKSAKIHFIVQNDHSLYIEKVEGTEKEFNDLALLAFLMTTGKWESAFQRGMNVKSKFVLPVKFVVEE
;
A
#
# COMPACT_ATOMS: atom_id res chain seq x y z
N MET A 1 -11.28 47.85 10.38
CA MET A 1 -10.50 46.60 10.51
C MET A 1 -11.42 45.42 10.26
N LEU A 2 -11.44 44.90 9.02
CA LEU A 2 -12.31 43.80 8.61
C LEU A 2 -11.52 42.49 8.74
N LYS A 3 -11.86 41.66 9.75
CA LYS A 3 -11.28 40.33 9.91
C LYS A 3 -11.98 39.37 8.95
N ILE A 4 -11.32 39.06 7.84
CA ILE A 4 -11.75 38.00 6.92
C ILE A 4 -11.35 36.67 7.55
N PHE A 5 -12.34 35.92 8.03
CA PHE A 5 -12.18 34.52 8.45
C PHE A 5 -12.11 33.66 7.19
N PHE A 6 -10.91 33.23 6.82
CA PHE A 6 -10.72 32.23 5.77
C PHE A 6 -11.05 30.84 6.36
N PHE A 7 -12.31 30.41 6.26
CA PHE A 7 -12.65 29.00 6.35
C PHE A 7 -12.25 28.33 5.03
N LEU A 8 -11.01 27.85 4.94
CA LEU A 8 -10.62 26.88 3.94
C LEU A 8 -11.26 25.54 4.32
N LEU A 9 -12.46 25.31 3.79
CA LEU A 9 -13.03 23.98 3.68
C LEU A 9 -12.11 23.18 2.74
N PHE A 10 -11.18 22.42 3.32
CA PHE A 10 -10.52 21.34 2.61
C PHE A 10 -11.55 20.23 2.37
N SER A 11 -12.41 20.41 1.37
CA SER A 11 -12.97 19.27 0.65
C SER A 11 -11.85 18.68 -0.21
N CYS A 12 -10.87 18.05 0.43
CA CYS A 12 -9.90 17.21 -0.23
C CYS A 12 -10.70 16.01 -0.74
N GLY A 13 -11.08 16.04 -2.01
CA GLY A 13 -11.49 14.83 -2.71
C GLY A 13 -10.36 13.82 -2.49
N ILE A 14 -10.67 12.72 -1.80
CA ILE A 14 -9.76 11.59 -1.65
C ILE A 14 -9.73 10.87 -3.01
N ASN A 15 -9.19 11.54 -4.03
CA ASN A 15 -8.99 10.97 -5.36
C ASN A 15 -7.63 10.27 -5.35
N ALA A 16 -7.73 8.95 -5.45
CA ALA A 16 -6.69 8.00 -5.19
C ALA A 16 -5.66 7.92 -6.31
N GLN A 17 -4.46 7.46 -5.94
CA GLN A 17 -3.66 6.64 -6.85
C GLN A 17 -2.83 5.60 -6.09
N GLN A 18 -2.31 5.98 -4.93
CA GLN A 18 -2.10 5.13 -3.76
C GLN A 18 -2.44 5.96 -2.54
N LEU A 19 -2.94 5.32 -1.48
CA LEU A 19 -3.48 5.98 -0.30
C LEU A 19 -2.39 6.81 0.38
N GLU A 20 -2.41 8.13 0.20
CA GLU A 20 -1.32 9.03 0.64
C GLU A 20 -1.08 8.92 2.15
N SER A 21 -2.13 8.64 2.92
CA SER A 21 -2.03 8.33 4.35
C SER A 21 -1.19 7.08 4.65
N LEU A 22 -1.21 6.06 3.79
CA LEU A 22 -0.32 4.90 3.92
C LEU A 22 1.15 5.29 3.70
N LYS A 23 1.46 6.19 2.77
CA LYS A 23 2.83 6.68 2.56
C LYS A 23 3.33 7.46 3.77
N ILE A 24 2.49 8.34 4.33
CA ILE A 24 2.82 9.09 5.55
C ILE A 24 3.09 8.13 6.72
N LEU A 25 2.22 7.14 6.91
CA LEU A 25 2.40 6.12 7.94
C LEU A 25 3.68 5.29 7.73
N LYS A 26 4.00 4.96 6.47
CA LYS A 26 5.26 4.28 6.13
C LYS A 26 6.47 5.09 6.54
N THR A 27 6.53 6.35 6.13
CA THR A 27 7.62 7.25 6.52
C THR A 27 7.75 7.36 8.04
N LYS A 28 6.62 7.48 8.77
CA LYS A 28 6.61 7.51 10.23
C LYS A 28 7.24 6.26 10.84
N HIS A 29 6.78 5.08 10.45
CA HIS A 29 7.24 3.83 11.06
C HIS A 29 8.67 3.44 10.64
N ASP A 30 9.09 3.80 9.42
CA ASP A 30 10.46 3.60 8.95
C ASP A 30 11.44 4.55 9.67
N SER A 31 11.00 5.78 9.98
CA SER A 31 11.76 6.71 10.82
C SER A 31 11.97 6.15 12.24
N ILE A 32 10.91 5.61 12.86
CA ILE A 32 11.00 4.96 14.18
C ILE A 32 11.96 3.77 14.13
N GLU A 33 11.85 2.91 13.11
CA GLU A 33 12.75 1.76 12.93
C GLU A 33 14.22 2.20 12.81
N THR A 34 14.47 3.29 12.07
CA THR A 34 15.81 3.86 11.91
C THR A 34 16.34 4.40 13.24
N GLN A 35 15.52 5.14 13.99
CA GLN A 35 15.88 5.65 15.31
C GLN A 35 16.18 4.51 16.30
N LEU A 36 15.39 3.43 16.29
CA LEU A 36 15.63 2.26 17.13
C LEU A 36 16.96 1.56 16.79
N LYS A 37 17.33 1.47 15.50
CA LYS A 37 18.62 0.91 15.07
C LYS A 37 19.80 1.79 15.52
N LEU A 38 19.71 3.10 15.32
CA LEU A 38 20.75 4.04 15.74
C LEU A 38 20.92 4.04 17.26
N LYS A 39 19.80 4.06 18.00
CA LYS A 39 19.82 3.98 19.47
C LYS A 39 20.53 2.71 19.95
N TYR A 40 20.20 1.56 19.36
CA TYR A 40 20.88 0.30 19.69
C TYR A 40 22.39 0.38 19.42
N GLN A 41 22.80 0.88 18.26
CA GLN A 41 24.21 1.01 17.89
C GLN A 41 24.99 1.93 18.84
N GLU A 42 24.37 3.00 19.34
CA GLU A 42 24.98 3.87 20.36
C GLU A 42 25.05 3.19 21.73
N GLU A 43 23.97 2.53 22.17
CA GLU A 43 23.88 1.93 23.51
C GLU A 43 24.84 0.77 23.74
N ILE A 44 25.21 0.02 22.68
CA ILE A 44 26.16 -1.10 22.80
C ILE A 44 27.63 -0.67 22.81
N LYS A 45 27.96 0.60 22.50
CA LYS A 45 29.37 1.04 22.44
C LYS A 45 30.02 0.96 23.81
N GLY A 46 31.15 0.25 23.88
CA GLY A 46 31.93 0.10 25.12
C GLY A 46 31.23 -0.73 26.20
N LYS A 47 30.20 -1.49 25.84
CA LYS A 47 29.47 -2.40 26.74
C LYS A 47 30.07 -3.80 26.73
N SER A 48 29.91 -4.49 27.85
CA SER A 48 30.22 -5.92 27.95
C SER A 48 29.17 -6.77 27.23
N ASP A 49 29.54 -8.00 26.86
CA ASP A 49 28.62 -8.93 26.16
C ASP A 49 27.32 -9.21 26.94
N SER A 50 27.41 -9.26 28.27
CA SER A 50 26.24 -9.42 29.14
C SER A 50 25.30 -8.23 29.09
N GLU A 51 25.83 -6.99 29.05
CA GLU A 51 25.02 -5.78 28.91
C GLU A 51 24.41 -5.69 27.50
N ILE A 52 25.18 -6.06 26.47
CA ILE A 52 24.71 -6.07 25.07
C ILE A 52 23.51 -6.99 24.89
N SER A 53 23.48 -8.14 25.58
CA SER A 53 22.39 -9.12 25.49
C SER A 53 21.06 -8.54 25.99
N GLU A 54 21.08 -7.82 27.12
CA GLU A 54 19.87 -7.16 27.65
C GLU A 54 19.42 -6.01 26.73
N ILE A 55 20.36 -5.17 26.28
CA ILE A 55 20.08 -4.07 25.35
C ILE A 55 19.47 -4.58 24.04
N TYR A 56 20.00 -5.70 23.52
CA TYR A 56 19.47 -6.37 22.35
C TYR A 56 18.01 -6.80 22.55
N TYR A 57 17.68 -7.42 23.68
CA TYR A 57 16.32 -7.87 23.95
C TYR A 57 15.33 -6.70 24.02
N GLN A 58 15.69 -5.60 24.69
CA GLN A 58 14.85 -4.39 24.74
C GLN A 58 14.67 -3.73 23.38
N ASN A 59 15.72 -3.70 22.55
CA ASN A 59 15.63 -3.23 21.18
C ASN A 59 14.68 -4.10 20.34
N LEU A 60 14.81 -5.43 20.45
CA LEU A 60 13.95 -6.38 19.76
C LEU A 60 12.47 -6.18 20.12
N LEU A 61 12.16 -6.02 21.41
CA LEU A 61 10.79 -5.73 21.87
C LEU A 61 10.25 -4.42 21.30
N SER A 62 11.08 -3.36 21.28
CA SER A 62 10.70 -2.06 20.72
C SER A 62 10.41 -2.13 19.23
N ARG A 63 11.26 -2.84 18.46
CA ARG A 63 11.06 -3.05 17.01
C ARG A 63 9.82 -3.89 16.73
N ARG A 64 9.58 -4.95 17.52
CA ARG A 64 8.36 -5.76 17.43
C ARG A 64 7.10 -4.92 17.71
N LYS A 65 7.14 -4.06 18.72
CA LYS A 65 6.04 -3.13 19.03
C LYS A 65 5.77 -2.17 17.88
N ASN A 66 6.79 -1.49 17.36
CA ASN A 66 6.66 -0.60 16.20
C ASN A 66 6.06 -1.32 14.99
N ASN A 67 6.52 -2.54 14.72
CA ASN A 67 6.00 -3.35 13.62
C ASN A 67 4.51 -3.69 13.78
N ARG A 68 4.09 -4.09 15.00
CA ARG A 68 2.68 -4.35 15.30
C ARG A 68 1.80 -3.12 15.10
N GLU A 69 2.23 -1.98 15.63
CA GLU A 69 1.50 -0.70 15.48
C GLU A 69 1.41 -0.27 14.01
N ARG A 70 2.51 -0.42 13.25
CA ARG A 70 2.54 -0.15 11.80
C ARG A 70 1.43 -0.90 11.07
N PHE A 71 1.30 -2.20 11.32
CA PHE A 71 0.27 -3.01 10.68
C PHE A 71 -1.13 -2.61 11.11
N ASN A 72 -1.37 -2.37 12.40
CA ASN A 72 -2.68 -1.92 12.87
C ASN A 72 -3.11 -0.62 12.17
N HIS A 73 -2.20 0.35 12.04
CA HIS A 73 -2.49 1.60 11.33
C HIS A 73 -2.77 1.38 9.85
N TYR A 74 -1.94 0.57 9.17
CA TYR A 74 -2.14 0.25 7.77
C TYR A 74 -3.49 -0.43 7.51
N PHE A 75 -3.83 -1.46 8.28
CA PHE A 75 -5.10 -2.17 8.11
C PHE A 75 -6.31 -1.28 8.40
N SER A 76 -6.24 -0.42 9.42
CA SER A 76 -7.27 0.57 9.69
C SER A 76 -7.49 1.49 8.48
N VAL A 77 -6.41 1.97 7.87
CA VAL A 77 -6.47 2.88 6.73
C VAL A 77 -7.02 2.17 5.47
N VAL A 78 -6.62 0.92 5.22
CA VAL A 78 -7.19 0.11 4.13
C VAL A 78 -8.68 -0.14 4.35
N GLN A 79 -9.10 -0.46 5.57
CA GLN A 79 -10.51 -0.67 5.91
C GLN A 79 -11.34 0.59 5.67
N THR A 80 -10.89 1.75 6.15
CA THR A 80 -11.57 3.03 5.89
C THR A 80 -11.66 3.32 4.39
N TYR A 81 -10.62 3.02 3.61
CA TYR A 81 -10.67 3.17 2.16
C TYR A 81 -11.74 2.27 1.52
N LEU A 82 -11.82 1.00 1.92
CA LEU A 82 -12.85 0.07 1.43
C LEU A 82 -14.29 0.50 1.78
N GLU A 83 -14.48 1.14 2.94
CA GLU A 83 -15.77 1.64 3.40
C GLU A 83 -16.21 2.94 2.70
N THR A 84 -15.23 3.74 2.25
CA THR A 84 -15.47 5.10 1.72
C THR A 84 -15.32 5.23 0.21
N GLN A 85 -14.71 4.23 -0.45
CA GLN A 85 -14.57 4.20 -1.91
C GLN A 85 -15.94 4.28 -2.61
N LYS A 86 -15.97 4.96 -3.76
CA LYS A 86 -17.17 5.14 -4.56
C LYS A 86 -16.85 4.92 -6.04
N LEU A 87 -17.74 4.21 -6.72
CA LEU A 87 -17.72 4.19 -8.17
C LEU A 87 -18.11 5.57 -8.67
N ILE A 88 -17.23 6.15 -9.50
CA ILE A 88 -17.46 7.44 -10.14
C ILE A 88 -18.43 7.24 -11.29
N ASP A 89 -19.43 8.11 -11.42
CA ASP A 89 -20.36 8.06 -12.54
C ASP A 89 -19.65 8.31 -13.88
N PRO A 90 -20.17 7.78 -15.00
CA PRO A 90 -19.61 8.07 -16.31
C PRO A 90 -19.55 9.59 -16.54
N SER A 91 -18.39 10.11 -16.93
CA SER A 91 -18.32 11.52 -17.36
C SER A 91 -19.08 11.67 -18.68
N PRO A 92 -20.02 12.63 -18.79
CA PRO A 92 -20.74 12.90 -20.03
C PRO A 92 -19.88 13.63 -21.08
N GLU A 93 -18.67 14.06 -20.74
CA GLU A 93 -17.82 14.85 -21.62
C GLU A 93 -16.98 13.94 -22.52
N ALA A 94 -17.37 13.83 -23.79
CA ALA A 94 -16.50 13.29 -24.83
C ALA A 94 -15.27 14.18 -24.99
N ALA A 95 -14.07 13.59 -25.11
CA ALA A 95 -12.89 14.39 -25.37
C ALA A 95 -13.07 15.13 -26.70
N GLN A 96 -12.84 16.44 -26.68
CA GLN A 96 -12.97 17.31 -27.86
C GLN A 96 -11.87 17.07 -28.91
N GLN A 97 -10.94 16.13 -28.65
CA GLN A 97 -9.82 15.76 -29.50
C GLN A 97 -9.80 14.24 -29.72
N GLU A 98 -9.36 13.80 -30.90
CA GLU A 98 -9.10 12.40 -31.20
C GLU A 98 -7.92 11.90 -30.34
N ILE A 99 -8.23 11.41 -29.14
CA ILE A 99 -7.26 10.72 -28.29
C ILE A 99 -7.15 9.28 -28.81
N PRO A 100 -5.94 8.78 -29.15
CA PRO A 100 -5.77 7.41 -29.61
C PRO A 100 -6.17 6.41 -28.53
N ASP A 101 -6.63 5.24 -28.97
CA ASP A 101 -6.94 4.14 -28.07
C ASP A 101 -5.71 3.78 -27.23
N LYS A 102 -5.89 3.75 -25.92
CA LYS A 102 -4.85 3.46 -24.94
C LYS A 102 -5.45 2.60 -23.83
N ALA A 103 -4.82 1.46 -23.55
CA ALA A 103 -5.21 0.64 -22.40
C ALA A 103 -4.81 1.32 -21.09
N ALA A 104 -5.58 1.09 -20.03
CA ALA A 104 -5.20 1.47 -18.68
C ALA A 104 -3.88 0.78 -18.32
N ASN A 105 -2.99 1.52 -17.65
CA ASN A 105 -1.65 1.04 -17.36
C ASN A 105 -1.23 1.35 -15.92
N TYR A 106 -0.20 0.66 -15.49
CA TYR A 106 0.58 1.05 -14.33
C TYR A 106 1.84 1.76 -14.82
N SER A 107 2.17 2.92 -14.27
CA SER A 107 3.22 3.81 -14.82
C SER A 107 4.61 3.18 -14.84
N GLN A 108 4.87 2.22 -13.94
CA GLN A 108 6.13 1.46 -13.89
C GLN A 108 6.04 0.11 -14.63
N GLY A 109 4.89 -0.20 -15.23
CA GLY A 109 4.61 -1.46 -15.90
C GLY A 109 4.17 -2.58 -14.95
N PHE A 110 3.40 -3.54 -15.47
CA PHE A 110 2.93 -4.69 -14.70
C PHE A 110 4.05 -5.51 -14.05
N PRO A 111 5.21 -5.78 -14.69
CA PRO A 111 6.31 -6.50 -14.03
C PRO A 111 6.78 -5.82 -12.73
N ALA A 112 6.87 -4.49 -12.71
CA ALA A 112 7.22 -3.74 -11.50
C ALA A 112 6.13 -3.85 -10.44
N LEU A 113 4.85 -3.72 -10.83
CA LEU A 113 3.72 -3.92 -9.93
C LEU A 113 3.77 -5.28 -9.22
N TYR A 114 3.95 -6.37 -9.98
CA TYR A 114 4.06 -7.72 -9.41
C TYR A 114 5.24 -7.83 -8.45
N LYS A 115 6.39 -7.26 -8.83
CA LYS A 115 7.60 -7.28 -8.00
C LYS A 115 7.41 -6.52 -6.69
N GLU A 116 6.84 -5.32 -6.72
CA GLU A 116 6.58 -4.51 -5.52
C GLU A 116 5.67 -5.24 -4.54
N VAL A 117 4.57 -5.81 -5.04
CA VAL A 117 3.63 -6.60 -4.23
C VAL A 117 4.33 -7.82 -3.63
N HIS A 118 5.08 -8.56 -4.45
CA HIS A 118 5.80 -9.75 -4.01
C HIS A 118 6.87 -9.42 -2.95
N ASP A 119 7.69 -8.40 -3.17
CA ASP A 119 8.74 -8.00 -2.24
C ASP A 119 8.18 -7.51 -0.90
N PHE A 120 7.05 -6.79 -0.93
CA PHE A 120 6.34 -6.38 0.27
C PHE A 120 5.93 -7.60 1.11
N ILE A 121 5.36 -8.62 0.47
CA ILE A 121 4.93 -9.86 1.12
C ILE A 121 6.14 -10.66 1.61
N LYS A 122 7.19 -10.79 0.79
CA LYS A 122 8.43 -11.51 1.14
C LYS A 122 9.06 -10.97 2.41
N ASN A 123 9.20 -9.65 2.51
CA ASN A 123 9.76 -9.00 3.69
C ASN A 123 8.95 -9.28 4.97
N ARG A 124 7.66 -9.63 4.85
CA ARG A 124 6.82 -10.03 6.00
C ARG A 124 7.07 -11.46 6.45
N TYR A 125 7.46 -12.35 5.54
CA TYR A 125 7.72 -13.76 5.82
C TYR A 125 9.20 -14.08 6.01
N GLN A 126 10.10 -13.09 5.93
CA GLN A 126 11.55 -13.28 6.09
C GLN A 126 11.95 -14.01 7.39
N ASP A 127 11.17 -13.84 8.47
CA ASP A 127 11.42 -14.46 9.79
C ASP A 127 10.60 -15.76 10.01
N ARG A 128 9.93 -16.28 8.97
CA ARG A 128 9.08 -17.49 9.01
C ARG A 128 9.35 -18.41 7.82
N LEU A 129 10.58 -18.40 7.31
CA LEU A 129 10.99 -19.27 6.20
C LEU A 129 11.12 -20.74 6.62
N ASP A 130 10.93 -21.01 7.90
CA ASP A 130 11.06 -22.30 8.57
C ASP A 130 9.90 -23.26 8.22
N GLU A 131 8.82 -22.75 7.60
CA GLU A 131 7.65 -23.53 7.20
C GLU A 131 7.37 -23.37 5.70
N TYR A 132 7.20 -24.50 5.00
CA TYR A 132 6.77 -24.52 3.61
C TYR A 132 5.29 -24.22 3.51
N PHE A 133 4.94 -23.16 2.79
CA PHE A 133 3.54 -22.86 2.53
C PHE A 133 3.36 -22.17 1.18
N THR A 134 2.18 -22.39 0.61
CA THR A 134 1.68 -21.65 -0.54
C THR A 134 0.45 -20.87 -0.14
N LYS A 135 0.48 -19.56 -0.34
CA LYS A 135 -0.67 -18.65 -0.14
C LYS A 135 -1.01 -17.96 -1.45
N SER A 136 -2.30 -17.73 -1.68
CA SER A 136 -2.77 -17.05 -2.89
C SER A 136 -4.00 -16.20 -2.66
N ALA A 137 -4.07 -15.07 -3.34
CA ALA A 137 -5.20 -14.17 -3.38
C ALA A 137 -5.40 -13.62 -4.82
N LYS A 138 -6.60 -13.14 -5.12
CA LYS A 138 -6.93 -12.41 -6.35
C LYS A 138 -7.60 -11.09 -5.97
N ILE A 139 -7.01 -9.99 -6.38
CA ILE A 139 -7.56 -8.65 -6.14
C ILE A 139 -8.32 -8.22 -7.39
N HIS A 140 -9.63 -8.05 -7.26
CA HIS A 140 -10.49 -7.55 -8.33
C HIS A 140 -10.66 -6.04 -8.13
N PHE A 141 -10.27 -5.26 -9.13
CA PHE A 141 -10.30 -3.81 -9.03
C PHE A 141 -10.61 -3.14 -10.37
N ILE A 142 -11.03 -1.90 -10.29
CA ILE A 142 -11.34 -1.05 -11.42
C ILE A 142 -10.44 0.18 -11.36
N VAL A 143 -9.75 0.47 -12.47
CA VAL A 143 -9.13 1.77 -12.71
C VAL A 143 -10.22 2.69 -13.25
N GLN A 144 -10.53 3.73 -12.48
CA GLN A 144 -11.58 4.69 -12.77
C GLN A 144 -11.09 5.79 -13.73
N ASN A 145 -12.02 6.56 -14.27
CA ASN A 145 -11.73 7.61 -15.25
C ASN A 145 -10.80 8.70 -14.70
N ASP A 146 -10.85 8.98 -13.40
CA ASP A 146 -10.00 9.96 -12.72
C ASP A 146 -8.67 9.36 -12.23
N HIS A 147 -8.30 8.18 -12.74
CA HIS A 147 -7.08 7.44 -12.37
C HIS A 147 -7.11 6.80 -10.98
N SER A 148 -8.22 6.95 -10.24
CA SER A 148 -8.40 6.30 -8.95
C SER A 148 -8.66 4.80 -9.09
N LEU A 149 -8.45 4.08 -8.00
CA LEU A 149 -8.77 2.65 -7.89
C LEU A 149 -10.08 2.47 -7.14
N TYR A 150 -10.87 1.50 -7.59
CA TYR A 150 -11.98 0.92 -6.84
C TYR A 150 -11.73 -0.56 -6.65
N ILE A 151 -11.74 -1.04 -5.40
CA ILE A 151 -11.56 -2.45 -5.06
C ILE A 151 -12.93 -3.10 -4.98
N GLU A 152 -13.22 -3.99 -5.92
CA GLU A 152 -14.49 -4.72 -5.95
C GLU A 152 -14.51 -5.82 -4.89
N LYS A 153 -13.43 -6.61 -4.81
CA LYS A 153 -13.27 -7.69 -3.84
C LYS A 153 -11.85 -8.24 -3.84
N VAL A 154 -11.52 -8.96 -2.77
CA VAL A 154 -10.32 -9.80 -2.69
C VAL A 154 -10.76 -11.24 -2.43
N GLU A 155 -10.34 -12.16 -3.30
CA GLU A 155 -10.68 -13.57 -3.20
C GLU A 155 -9.47 -14.39 -2.79
N GLY A 156 -9.65 -15.31 -1.84
CA GLY A 156 -8.62 -16.25 -1.39
C GLY A 156 -9.10 -16.97 -0.13
N THR A 157 -8.49 -18.11 0.19
CA THR A 157 -8.91 -18.98 1.31
C THR A 157 -8.56 -18.39 2.67
N GLU A 158 -7.49 -17.60 2.76
CA GLU A 158 -6.94 -17.09 4.01
C GLU A 158 -7.14 -15.58 4.13
N LYS A 159 -8.01 -15.15 5.05
CA LYS A 159 -8.33 -13.74 5.24
C LYS A 159 -7.08 -12.89 5.51
N GLU A 160 -6.19 -13.35 6.38
CA GLU A 160 -4.97 -12.59 6.72
C GLU A 160 -4.07 -12.37 5.50
N PHE A 161 -3.97 -13.37 4.62
CA PHE A 161 -3.19 -13.22 3.39
C PHE A 161 -3.90 -12.32 2.37
N ASN A 162 -5.23 -12.39 2.27
CA ASN A 162 -6.01 -11.51 1.41
C ASN A 162 -5.84 -10.04 1.84
N ASP A 163 -5.93 -9.76 3.14
CA ASP A 163 -5.74 -8.42 3.70
C ASP A 163 -4.30 -7.93 3.42
N LEU A 164 -3.30 -8.81 3.60
CA LEU A 164 -1.89 -8.49 3.32
C LEU A 164 -1.64 -8.22 1.83
N ALA A 165 -2.20 -9.03 0.93
CA ALA A 165 -2.07 -8.86 -0.51
C ALA A 165 -2.69 -7.53 -0.96
N LEU A 166 -3.87 -7.19 -0.43
CA LEU A 166 -4.50 -5.90 -0.71
C LEU A 166 -3.66 -4.73 -0.20
N LEU A 167 -3.15 -4.83 1.03
CA LEU A 167 -2.24 -3.83 1.59
C LEU A 167 -1.00 -3.67 0.69
N ALA A 168 -0.36 -4.77 0.30
CA ALA A 168 0.81 -4.75 -0.57
C ALA A 168 0.53 -4.04 -1.90
N PHE A 169 -0.62 -4.33 -2.52
CA PHE A 169 -1.07 -3.66 -3.74
C PHE A 169 -1.28 -2.16 -3.57
N LEU A 170 -1.97 -1.75 -2.50
CA LEU A 170 -2.22 -0.32 -2.20
C LEU A 170 -0.97 0.44 -1.72
N MET A 171 0.09 -0.28 -1.35
CA MET A 171 1.39 0.23 -0.92
C MET A 171 2.41 0.39 -2.05
N THR A 172 2.06 -0.02 -3.28
CA THR A 172 2.92 0.15 -4.44
C THR A 172 3.18 1.64 -4.73
N THR A 173 4.08 1.97 -5.65
CA THR A 173 4.57 3.36 -5.83
C THR A 173 4.27 3.99 -7.19
N GLY A 174 4.09 3.16 -8.22
CA GLY A 174 3.67 3.59 -9.55
C GLY A 174 2.22 4.05 -9.60
N LYS A 175 1.88 4.85 -10.60
CA LYS A 175 0.57 5.47 -10.75
C LYS A 175 -0.28 4.68 -11.75
N TRP A 176 -1.59 4.61 -11.55
CA TRP A 176 -2.51 3.99 -12.50
C TRP A 176 -3.06 5.01 -13.49
N GLU A 177 -2.88 4.81 -14.79
CA GLU A 177 -3.53 5.66 -15.79
C GLU A 177 -4.77 4.97 -16.33
N SER A 178 -5.82 5.75 -16.59
CA SER A 178 -7.07 5.22 -17.12
C SER A 178 -6.95 4.90 -18.60
N ALA A 179 -7.90 4.12 -19.12
CA ALA A 179 -7.95 3.77 -20.52
C ALA A 179 -8.65 4.86 -21.33
N PHE A 180 -8.26 5.00 -22.59
CA PHE A 180 -8.99 5.75 -23.61
C PHE A 180 -9.42 4.80 -24.71
N GLN A 181 -10.68 4.88 -25.11
CA GLN A 181 -11.24 4.11 -26.22
C GLN A 181 -12.16 5.03 -27.03
N ARG A 182 -11.89 5.14 -28.33
CA ARG A 182 -12.62 6.01 -29.27
C ARG A 182 -12.71 7.45 -28.77
N GLY A 183 -11.59 7.98 -28.25
CA GLY A 183 -11.54 9.31 -27.64
C GLY A 183 -12.26 9.46 -26.30
N MET A 184 -12.87 8.41 -25.75
CA MET A 184 -13.52 8.45 -24.44
C MET A 184 -12.62 7.85 -23.37
N ASN A 185 -12.50 8.55 -22.24
CA ASN A 185 -11.88 7.97 -21.04
C ASN A 185 -12.84 6.90 -20.49
N VAL A 186 -12.38 5.67 -20.29
CA VAL A 186 -13.20 4.53 -19.88
C VAL A 186 -12.61 3.80 -18.68
N LYS A 187 -13.49 3.26 -17.84
CA LYS A 187 -13.10 2.39 -16.72
C LYS A 187 -12.52 1.10 -17.24
N SER A 188 -11.50 0.59 -16.56
CA SER A 188 -10.88 -0.70 -16.89
C SER A 188 -10.88 -1.62 -15.69
N LYS A 189 -11.40 -2.82 -15.87
CA LYS A 189 -11.46 -3.84 -14.83
C LYS A 189 -10.25 -4.78 -14.94
N PHE A 190 -9.65 -5.07 -13.80
CA PHE A 190 -8.46 -5.90 -13.67
C PHE A 190 -8.64 -6.94 -12.57
N VAL A 191 -7.87 -8.02 -12.71
CA VAL A 191 -7.67 -9.01 -11.66
C VAL A 191 -6.17 -9.18 -11.48
N LEU A 192 -5.66 -8.85 -10.29
CA LEU A 192 -4.26 -9.07 -9.94
C LEU A 192 -4.13 -10.39 -9.16
N PRO A 193 -3.58 -11.45 -9.76
CA PRO A 193 -3.24 -12.66 -9.03
C PRO A 193 -2.01 -12.40 -8.15
N VAL A 194 -2.11 -12.74 -6.88
CA VAL A 194 -1.01 -12.67 -5.91
C VAL A 194 -0.76 -14.07 -5.39
N LYS A 195 0.41 -14.62 -5.67
CA LYS A 195 0.84 -15.93 -5.17
C LYS A 195 2.16 -15.74 -4.43
N PHE A 196 2.25 -16.34 -3.24
CA PHE A 196 3.48 -16.37 -2.47
C PHE A 196 3.77 -17.82 -2.07
N VAL A 197 4.98 -18.26 -2.36
CA VAL A 197 5.44 -19.63 -2.09
C VAL A 197 6.76 -19.55 -1.35
N VAL A 198 6.86 -20.27 -0.25
CA VAL A 198 8.13 -20.58 0.40
C VAL A 198 8.46 -22.01 -0.01
N GLU A 199 9.45 -22.16 -0.88
CA GLU A 199 9.95 -23.44 -1.42
C GLU A 199 11.18 -23.92 -0.64
N GLU A 200 11.53 -25.20 -0.80
CA GLU A 200 12.73 -25.86 -0.25
C GLU A 200 14.05 -25.19 -0.64
#